data_AF-A0A959INC2-F1
#
_entry.id   AF-A0A959INC2-F1
#
_cell.length_a   1.000
_cell.length_b   1.000
_cell.length_c   1.000
_cell.angle_alpha   90.00
_cell.angle_beta   90.00
_cell.angle_gamma   90.00
#
_symmetry.space_group_name_H-M   'P 1'
#
loop_
_entity.id
_entity.type
_entity.pdbx_description
1 polymer ?
#
loop_
_entity_poly.entity_id
_entity_poly.type
_entity_poly.pdbx_seq_one_letter_code
_entity_poly.pdbx_strand_id
1 'polypeptide(L)'
;MCTMWLCGFQNSVRWMGMCLLLGVLLACESPVPVLETGGDTPLPSEWVDATTGHRLRRLTETGDTRSFYFHNQPFLKSADGESDLMVYYGQVDEVSQLFSLNLQTGAVEQLTDQPGRKHGEILGEQ
;
A
#
# COMPACT_ATOMS: atom_id res chain seq x y z
N MET A 1 9.90 11.29 -74.60
CA MET A 1 10.14 9.87 -74.99
C MET A 1 9.88 9.06 -73.73
N CYS A 2 8.67 8.59 -73.45
CA CYS A 2 7.84 7.60 -74.14
C CYS A 2 8.41 6.18 -74.05
N THR A 3 7.98 5.47 -72.99
CA THR A 3 7.72 4.03 -72.83
C THR A 3 7.21 3.88 -71.38
N MET A 4 6.22 3.09 -70.98
CA MET A 4 5.23 2.26 -71.67
C MET A 4 4.20 1.86 -70.59
N TRP A 5 2.92 1.88 -70.97
CA TRP A 5 1.79 1.02 -70.54
C TRP A 5 2.18 -0.37 -70.01
N LEU A 6 1.39 -1.17 -69.27
CA LEU A 6 0.14 -1.13 -68.49
C LEU A 6 -0.01 -2.59 -67.99
N CYS A 7 -0.33 -2.84 -66.72
CA CYS A 7 -0.93 -4.09 -66.20
C CYS A 7 -1.10 -3.88 -64.68
N GLY A 8 -2.26 -3.78 -64.04
CA GLY A 8 -3.52 -4.48 -64.29
C GLY A 8 -3.50 -5.82 -63.57
N PHE A 9 -3.87 -5.88 -62.28
CA PHE A 9 -4.65 -6.99 -61.71
C PHE A 9 -5.16 -6.70 -60.30
N GLN A 10 -6.39 -7.13 -60.06
CA GLN A 10 -7.20 -6.94 -58.86
C GLN A 10 -6.79 -7.85 -57.68
N ASN A 11 -7.34 -7.49 -56.52
CA ASN A 11 -7.72 -8.36 -55.41
C ASN A 11 -6.70 -8.72 -54.32
N SER A 12 -6.94 -8.06 -53.19
CA SER A 12 -7.34 -8.68 -51.92
C SER A 12 -6.27 -9.32 -51.01
N VAL A 13 -6.38 -8.91 -49.75
CA VAL A 13 -5.91 -9.56 -48.51
C VAL A 13 -4.40 -9.59 -48.28
N ARG A 14 -3.96 -8.74 -47.35
CA ARG A 14 -3.32 -9.14 -46.06
C ARG A 14 -2.71 -7.93 -45.35
N TRP A 15 -3.58 -7.04 -44.87
CA TRP A 15 -3.27 -6.19 -43.71
C TRP A 15 -3.69 -6.97 -42.46
N MET A 16 -2.87 -7.91 -41.99
CA MET A 16 -3.09 -8.52 -40.68
C MET A 16 -1.82 -9.24 -40.25
N GLY A 17 -1.06 -8.59 -39.37
CA GLY A 17 0.14 -9.20 -38.81
C GLY A 17 0.84 -8.34 -37.77
N MET A 18 0.15 -7.40 -37.11
CA MET A 18 0.75 -6.61 -36.04
C MET A 18 -0.35 -6.07 -35.12
N CYS A 19 -1.01 -6.91 -34.32
CA CYS A 19 -1.95 -6.41 -33.29
C CYS A 19 -2.39 -7.41 -32.21
N LEU A 20 -1.80 -8.61 -32.07
CA LEU A 20 -2.41 -9.65 -31.24
C LEU A 20 -1.46 -10.29 -30.21
N LEU A 21 -0.70 -9.46 -29.51
CA LEU A 21 -0.03 -9.82 -28.24
C LEU A 21 -0.12 -8.66 -27.22
N LEU A 22 -1.29 -8.01 -27.12
CA LEU A 22 -1.68 -7.28 -25.91
C LEU A 22 -2.72 -8.13 -25.19
N GLY A 23 -2.25 -9.21 -24.57
CA GLY A 23 -3.04 -9.97 -23.61
C GLY A 23 -3.31 -9.07 -22.40
N VAL A 24 -4.52 -8.51 -22.36
CA VAL A 24 -5.01 -7.69 -21.26
C VAL A 24 -4.96 -8.52 -19.98
N LEU A 25 -3.99 -8.21 -19.12
CA LEU A 25 -3.99 -8.66 -17.72
C LEU A 25 -5.06 -7.86 -16.99
N LEU A 26 -6.31 -8.34 -17.04
CA LEU A 26 -7.37 -7.88 -16.16
C LEU A 26 -7.04 -8.37 -14.74
N ALA A 27 -6.40 -7.51 -13.95
CA ALA A 27 -6.31 -7.71 -12.51
C ALA A 27 -7.73 -7.60 -11.94
N CYS A 28 -8.26 -8.70 -11.41
CA CYS A 28 -9.52 -8.69 -10.65
C CYS A 28 -9.19 -8.22 -9.24
N GLU A 29 -9.38 -6.93 -8.96
CA GLU A 29 -9.33 -6.41 -7.59
C GLU A 29 -10.54 -6.99 -6.83
N SER A 30 -10.30 -7.80 -5.81
CA SER A 30 -11.37 -8.35 -4.98
C SER A 30 -11.96 -7.23 -4.13
N PRO A 31 -13.29 -7.08 -4.06
CA PRO A 31 -13.92 -5.99 -3.31
C PRO A 31 -13.60 -6.12 -1.81
N VAL A 32 -13.37 -4.98 -1.15
CA VAL A 32 -13.16 -4.91 0.30
C VAL A 32 -14.45 -5.39 1.01
N PRO A 33 -14.37 -6.35 1.94
CA PRO A 33 -15.56 -6.91 2.59
C PRO A 33 -16.20 -5.88 3.54
N VAL A 34 -17.53 -5.92 3.67
CA VAL A 34 -18.30 -5.14 4.64
C VAL A 34 -18.61 -6.01 5.85
N LEU A 35 -18.15 -5.64 7.04
CA LEU A 35 -18.21 -6.46 8.26
C LEU A 35 -18.52 -5.60 9.49
N GLU A 36 -19.15 -6.18 10.51
CA GLU A 36 -19.27 -5.56 11.83
C GLU A 36 -17.92 -5.61 12.57
N THR A 37 -17.46 -4.47 13.09
CA THR A 37 -16.22 -4.41 13.87
C THR A 37 -16.44 -4.97 15.29
N GLY A 38 -15.49 -5.79 15.76
CA GLY A 38 -15.50 -6.31 17.14
C GLY A 38 -16.26 -7.62 17.37
N GLY A 39 -16.62 -8.35 16.31
CA GLY A 39 -17.19 -9.69 16.42
C GLY A 39 -16.17 -10.78 16.80
N ASP A 40 -16.66 -12.01 16.98
CA ASP A 40 -15.84 -13.17 17.40
C ASP A 40 -14.92 -13.72 16.29
N THR A 41 -15.12 -13.28 15.04
CA THR A 41 -14.32 -13.73 13.91
C THR A 41 -13.13 -12.80 13.71
N PRO A 42 -11.91 -13.33 13.44
CA PRO A 42 -10.77 -12.49 13.10
C PRO A 42 -11.09 -11.57 11.92
N LEU A 43 -10.89 -10.27 12.12
CA LEU A 43 -11.08 -9.27 11.08
C LEU A 43 -9.93 -9.37 10.04
N PRO A 44 -10.23 -9.18 8.74
CA PRO A 44 -9.21 -9.12 7.71
C PRO A 44 -8.28 -7.91 7.92
N SER A 45 -7.20 -7.83 7.14
CA SER A 45 -6.30 -6.66 7.17
C SER A 45 -7.00 -5.37 6.72
N GLU A 46 -8.09 -5.47 5.98
CA GLU A 46 -8.87 -4.34 5.50
C GLU A 46 -10.34 -4.71 5.33
N TRP A 47 -11.24 -3.85 5.83
CA TRP A 47 -12.70 -4.01 5.70
C TRP A 47 -13.40 -2.65 5.71
N VAL A 48 -14.67 -2.65 5.34
CA VAL A 48 -15.58 -1.52 5.59
C VAL A 48 -16.44 -1.86 6.80
N ASP A 49 -16.43 -1.01 7.80
CA ASP A 49 -17.28 -1.16 8.98
C ASP A 49 -18.75 -1.02 8.59
N ALA A 50 -19.55 -2.03 8.88
CA ALA A 50 -20.96 -2.10 8.44
C ALA A 50 -21.84 -1.03 9.11
N THR A 51 -21.51 -0.59 10.33
CA THR A 51 -22.26 0.41 11.08
C THR A 51 -21.95 1.83 10.59
N THR A 52 -20.68 2.17 10.36
CA THR A 52 -20.22 3.54 10.03
C THR A 52 -19.96 3.77 8.55
N GLY A 53 -19.79 2.71 7.76
CA GLY A 53 -19.37 2.78 6.36
C GLY A 53 -17.91 3.22 6.18
N HIS A 54 -17.13 3.35 7.26
CA HIS A 54 -15.73 3.73 7.18
C HIS A 54 -14.85 2.54 6.78
N ARG A 55 -13.88 2.81 5.91
CA ARG A 55 -12.84 1.83 5.55
C ARG A 55 -11.80 1.78 6.67
N LEU A 56 -11.59 0.60 7.22
CA LEU A 56 -10.62 0.32 8.27
C LEU A 56 -9.51 -0.55 7.69
N ARG A 57 -8.26 -0.18 8.00
CA ARG A 57 -7.07 -0.90 7.59
C ARG A 57 -6.20 -1.16 8.80
N ARG A 58 -5.83 -2.42 9.01
CA ARG A 58 -4.83 -2.82 9.98
C ARG A 58 -3.45 -2.44 9.48
N LEU A 59 -2.67 -1.77 10.33
CA LEU A 59 -1.35 -1.24 9.97
C LEU A 59 -0.19 -2.20 10.29
N THR A 60 -0.39 -3.16 11.18
CA THR A 60 0.62 -4.13 11.62
C THR A 60 0.06 -5.55 11.57
N GLU A 61 0.84 -6.50 11.07
CA GLU A 61 0.35 -7.87 10.85
C GLU A 61 0.40 -8.74 12.12
N THR A 62 1.37 -8.52 13.01
CA THR A 62 1.62 -9.39 14.17
C THR A 62 2.21 -8.65 15.36
N GLY A 63 2.04 -9.23 16.56
CA GLY A 63 2.72 -8.82 17.78
C GLY A 63 1.96 -7.81 18.65
N ASP A 64 2.46 -7.63 19.87
CA ASP A 64 2.01 -6.58 20.79
C ASP A 64 2.56 -5.23 20.31
N THR A 65 1.73 -4.51 19.58
CA THR A 65 2.03 -3.18 19.04
C THR A 65 1.09 -2.14 19.63
N ARG A 66 1.59 -0.92 19.83
CA ARG A 66 0.86 0.14 20.52
C ARG A 66 1.16 1.50 19.90
N SER A 67 0.13 2.31 19.72
CA SER A 67 0.31 3.72 19.38
C SER A 67 0.86 4.49 20.57
N PHE A 68 1.34 5.70 20.32
CA PHE A 68 1.55 6.66 21.39
C PHE A 68 0.22 7.08 22.02
N TYR A 69 0.31 7.65 23.23
CA TYR A 69 -0.82 8.27 23.88
C TYR A 69 -1.25 9.52 23.11
N PHE A 70 -2.53 9.87 23.16
CA PHE A 70 -3.16 10.87 22.28
C PHE A 70 -2.61 12.30 22.39
N HIS A 71 -1.86 12.64 23.45
CA HIS A 71 -1.24 13.97 23.58
C HIS A 71 0.08 14.07 22.82
N ASN A 72 0.68 12.93 22.47
CA ASN A 72 1.90 12.90 21.69
C ASN A 72 1.54 12.86 20.20
N GLN A 73 2.33 13.52 19.35
CA GLN A 73 2.09 13.57 17.91
C GLN A 73 2.98 12.54 17.21
N PRO A 74 2.49 11.33 16.86
CA PRO A 74 3.33 10.29 16.27
C PRO A 74 3.52 10.41 14.75
N PHE A 75 3.03 11.48 14.14
CA PHE A 75 3.05 11.66 12.69
C PHE A 75 4.11 12.67 12.28
N LEU A 76 4.93 12.29 11.32
CA LEU A 76 6.04 13.06 10.79
C LEU A 76 6.05 12.97 9.27
N LYS A 77 6.65 13.94 8.59
CA LYS A 77 6.96 13.81 7.16
C LYS A 77 8.14 12.87 6.95
N SER A 78 8.13 12.13 5.84
CA SER A 78 9.32 11.45 5.33
C SER A 78 10.40 12.47 4.97
N ALA A 79 11.66 12.02 4.88
CA ALA A 79 12.79 12.91 4.62
C ALA A 79 12.69 13.63 3.26
N ASP A 80 12.00 13.03 2.27
CA ASP A 80 11.71 13.62 0.97
C ASP A 80 10.41 14.46 0.95
N GLY A 81 9.60 14.42 2.01
CA GLY A 81 8.33 15.14 2.14
C GLY A 81 7.14 14.51 1.40
N GLU A 82 7.34 13.39 0.70
CA GLU A 82 6.34 12.79 -0.18
C GLU A 82 5.36 11.85 0.54
N SER A 83 5.67 11.45 1.77
CA SER A 83 4.83 10.54 2.57
C SER A 83 4.75 11.00 4.03
N ASP A 84 3.72 10.50 4.70
CA ASP A 84 3.62 10.55 6.15
C ASP A 84 4.19 9.28 6.78
N LEU A 85 4.89 9.45 7.89
CA LEU A 85 5.39 8.40 8.76
C LEU A 85 4.58 8.40 10.06
N MET A 86 4.33 7.22 10.60
CA MET A 86 3.78 7.03 11.94
C MET A 86 4.79 6.30 12.82
N VAL A 87 5.13 6.88 13.97
CA VAL A 87 5.98 6.22 14.96
C VAL A 87 5.11 5.43 15.94
N TYR A 88 5.49 4.20 16.24
CA TYR A 88 4.75 3.34 17.17
C TYR A 88 5.68 2.42 17.97
N TYR A 89 5.14 1.82 19.03
CA TYR A 89 5.81 0.79 19.82
C TYR A 89 5.54 -0.60 19.25
N GLY A 90 6.60 -1.39 19.13
CA GLY A 90 6.53 -2.83 18.87
C GLY A 90 7.50 -3.59 19.77
N GLN A 91 7.82 -4.83 19.41
CA GLN A 91 8.74 -5.68 20.15
C GLN A 91 9.74 -6.38 19.23
N VAL A 92 10.97 -6.53 19.72
CA VAL A 92 12.01 -7.41 19.17
C VAL A 92 12.54 -8.24 20.33
N ASP A 93 12.52 -9.56 20.22
CA ASP A 93 12.93 -10.49 21.27
C ASP A 93 12.32 -10.17 22.65
N GLU A 94 11.01 -9.92 22.68
CA GLU A 94 10.21 -9.54 23.87
C GLU A 94 10.61 -8.19 24.51
N VAL A 95 11.53 -7.45 23.89
CA VAL A 95 11.93 -6.10 24.33
C VAL A 95 11.22 -5.06 23.49
N SER A 96 10.60 -4.08 24.16
CA SER A 96 9.94 -2.96 23.48
C SER A 96 10.92 -2.12 22.66
N GLN A 97 10.57 -1.84 21.42
CA GLN A 97 11.31 -0.98 20.49
C GLN A 97 10.38 0.01 19.80
N LEU A 98 10.94 1.10 19.28
CA LEU A 98 10.23 2.06 18.44
C LEU A 98 10.44 1.72 16.97
N PHE A 99 9.40 1.94 16.19
CA PHE A 99 9.36 1.73 14.75
C PHE A 99 8.73 2.93 14.06
N SER A 100 9.14 3.21 12.84
CA SER A 100 8.41 4.07 11.91
C SER A 100 7.68 3.21 10.88
N LEU A 101 6.46 3.61 10.54
CA LEU A 101 5.65 3.06 9.47
C LEU A 101 5.42 4.15 8.43
N ASN A 102 5.82 3.92 7.19
CA ASN A 102 5.43 4.77 6.07
C ASN A 102 3.98 4.48 5.68
N LEU A 103 3.10 5.46 5.83
CA LEU A 103 1.65 5.27 5.68
C LEU A 103 1.20 5.07 4.22
N GLN A 104 2.02 5.47 3.25
CA GLN A 104 1.73 5.27 1.83
C GLN A 104 2.14 3.87 1.36
N THR A 105 3.35 3.44 1.72
CA THR A 105 3.96 2.20 1.21
C THR A 105 3.79 1.00 2.13
N GLY A 106 3.53 1.23 3.42
CA GLY A 106 3.54 0.20 4.46
C GLY A 106 4.94 -0.26 4.88
N ALA A 107 6.00 0.40 4.41
CA ALA A 107 7.37 0.07 4.81
C ALA A 107 7.60 0.38 6.30
N VAL A 108 8.27 -0.52 7.01
CA VAL A 108 8.57 -0.41 8.45
C VAL A 108 10.08 -0.35 8.66
N GLU A 109 10.52 0.59 9.49
CA GLU A 109 11.91 0.72 9.93
C GLU A 109 12.00 0.73 11.46
N GLN A 110 12.97 0.01 12.02
CA GLN A 110 13.24 -0.01 13.45
C GLN A 110 14.11 1.19 13.85
N LEU A 111 13.63 2.00 14.79
CA LEU A 111 14.31 3.23 15.23
C LEU A 111 15.20 3.03 16.45
N THR A 112 14.95 1.99 17.25
CA THR A 112 15.73 1.69 18.45
C THR A 112 16.12 0.23 18.50
N ASP A 113 17.34 -0.07 18.94
CA ASP A 113 17.90 -1.43 19.02
C ASP A 113 18.47 -1.78 20.41
N GLN A 114 18.69 -0.77 21.25
CA GLN A 114 19.27 -0.95 22.58
C GLN A 114 18.34 -1.73 23.52
N PRO A 115 18.86 -2.42 24.53
CA PRO A 115 18.04 -3.00 25.60
C PRO A 115 17.36 -1.92 26.47
N GLY A 116 16.40 -2.34 27.29
CA GLY A 116 15.71 -1.48 28.26
C GLY A 116 14.45 -0.80 27.74
N ARG A 117 13.64 -0.26 28.66
CA ARG A 117 12.32 0.33 28.36
C ARG A 117 12.47 1.61 27.53
N LYS A 118 11.70 1.70 26.44
CA LYS A 118 11.61 2.93 25.63
C LYS A 118 10.53 3.84 26.20
N HIS A 119 10.92 5.08 26.49
CA HIS A 119 10.02 6.17 26.83
C HIS A 119 10.42 7.35 25.95
N GLY A 120 9.44 8.09 25.44
CA GLY A 120 9.72 9.23 24.58
C GLY A 120 8.49 10.07 24.36
N GLU A 121 8.74 11.36 24.17
CA GLU A 121 7.84 12.32 23.56
C GLU A 121 8.40 12.63 22.18
N ILE A 122 7.53 12.84 21.20
CA ILE A 122 7.94 13.15 19.83
C ILE A 122 7.94 14.67 19.70
N LEU A 123 9.13 15.23 19.50
CA LEU A 123 9.37 16.68 19.46
C LEU A 123 9.54 17.22 18.03
N GLY A 124 9.20 16.43 17.01
CA GLY A 124 9.36 16.80 15.61
C GLY A 124 8.33 17.83 15.15
N GLU A 125 8.77 18.77 14.31
CA GLU A 125 7.88 19.71 13.61
C GLU A 125 7.23 19.02 12.39
N GLN A 126 6.01 19.44 12.04
CA GLN A 126 5.23 18.89 10.92
C GLN A 126 5.52 19.59 9.59
#